data_AF-A0A946VGM9-F1
#
_entry.id   AF-A0A946VGM9-F1
#
_cell.length_a   1.000
_cell.length_b   1.000
_cell.length_c   1.000
_cell.angle_alpha   90.00
_cell.angle_beta   90.00
_cell.angle_gamma   90.00
#
_symmetry.space_group_name_H-M   'P 1'
#
loop_
_entity.id
_entity.type
_entity.pdbx_description
1 polymer ?
#
loop_
_entity_poly.entity_id
_entity_poly.type
_entity_poly.pdbx_seq_one_letter_code
_entity_poly.pdbx_strand_id
1 'polypeptide(L)'
;MEALTSLLNKLSSFIWGPIILALLLGVGIYLTIGLKLMPWRKIGYGLKLLFSGQADKDQGDISPFQALMTALSATIGTGNIAGVATAIFLGGPGAIFWMWITALFGMATKYGEAVLAVKYREVDSRGKRQGGPMYYIKNGLGDNWKWLGFLFALFGTIAAFGIGNMVQSNSVADALQSNFNVNPMITGIVLAILVGLVIIGGVKRIGEVAGKLVPIMAIAYIAGSLLVIFANFGQVGNAFSLIFSSAFNGTAASGGFAGAAVWAAIRFGVARGVFSNEAGLGSAPIAHAAAQTNDPVRQGMIAMLGTFIDTIIICTMTALVIILTGAWTSGETGASLSTLAYGQGISGGNYIVTIGLVIFAFTTLIGWSYYGERCAEFIFGTAIIIPYRIVWVVAVMTGALIKLNFVWLLADVMNGFMAIPNLIALALLSPIIFKVTKDYLNKN
;
A
#
# COMPACT_ATOMS: atom_id res chain seq x y z
N MET A 1 -23.78 4.16 17.54
CA MET A 1 -23.06 3.82 16.29
C MET A 1 -23.19 4.92 15.24
N GLU A 2 -24.39 5.41 14.91
CA GLU A 2 -24.56 6.44 13.86
C GLU A 2 -23.80 7.75 14.07
N ALA A 3 -23.80 8.31 15.30
CA ALA A 3 -23.05 9.53 15.60
C ALA A 3 -21.53 9.35 15.41
N LEU A 4 -21.00 8.18 15.78
CA LEU A 4 -19.59 7.83 15.61
C LEU A 4 -19.25 7.64 14.12
N THR A 5 -20.10 6.94 13.36
CA THR A 5 -19.94 6.80 11.91
C THR A 5 -20.00 8.15 11.19
N SER A 6 -20.91 9.04 11.61
CA SER A 6 -21.01 10.41 11.07
C SER A 6 -19.74 11.22 11.36
N LEU A 7 -19.21 11.14 12.59
CA LEU A 7 -17.95 11.77 12.96
C LEU A 7 -16.78 11.25 12.12
N LEU A 8 -16.66 9.92 11.97
CA LEU A 8 -15.59 9.33 11.16
C LEU A 8 -15.71 9.70 9.67
N ASN A 9 -16.92 9.84 9.13
CA ASN A 9 -17.13 10.32 7.75
C ASN A 9 -16.66 11.76 7.55
N LYS A 10 -16.93 12.63 8.54
CA LYS A 10 -16.41 14.00 8.56
C LYS A 10 -14.89 14.02 8.63
N LEU A 11 -14.30 13.20 9.49
CA LEU A 11 -12.85 13.08 9.63
C LEU A 11 -12.20 12.53 8.35
N SER A 12 -12.73 11.46 7.75
CA SER A 12 -12.23 10.91 6.49
C SER A 12 -12.35 11.96 5.38
N SER A 13 -13.45 12.73 5.33
CA SER A 13 -13.60 13.80 4.35
C SER A 13 -12.64 14.96 4.55
N PHE A 14 -12.32 15.31 5.80
CA PHE A 14 -11.32 16.32 6.12
C PHE A 14 -9.91 15.84 5.78
N ILE A 15 -9.58 14.61 6.18
CA ILE A 15 -8.30 13.96 5.93
C ILE A 15 -8.06 13.86 4.43
N TRP A 16 -8.96 13.24 3.68
CA TRP A 16 -8.84 13.14 2.22
C TRP A 16 -9.38 14.37 1.50
N GLY A 17 -9.35 15.51 2.20
CA GLY A 17 -9.63 16.82 1.67
C GLY A 17 -8.38 17.44 1.01
N PRO A 18 -8.50 18.66 0.48
CA PRO A 18 -7.44 19.28 -0.32
C PRO A 18 -6.11 19.44 0.41
N ILE A 19 -6.11 19.62 1.75
CA ILE A 19 -4.90 19.90 2.53
C ILE A 19 -3.95 18.70 2.55
N ILE A 20 -4.42 17.51 2.93
CA ILE A 20 -3.54 16.33 3.00
C ILE A 20 -3.20 15.85 1.59
N LEU A 21 -4.11 15.93 0.64
CA LEU A 21 -3.79 15.61 -0.77
C LEU A 21 -2.68 16.53 -1.30
N ALA A 22 -2.74 17.83 -0.99
CA ALA A 22 -1.68 18.78 -1.31
C ALA A 22 -0.38 18.47 -0.57
N LEU A 23 -0.43 18.01 0.68
CA LEU A 23 0.77 17.60 1.43
C LEU A 23 1.40 16.33 0.85
N LEU A 24 0.60 15.30 0.56
CA LEU A 24 1.03 14.03 -0.02
C LEU A 24 1.70 14.24 -1.38
N LEU A 25 0.98 14.88 -2.31
CA LEU A 25 1.52 15.17 -3.65
C LEU A 25 2.63 16.22 -3.58
N GLY A 26 2.48 17.26 -2.76
CA GLY A 26 3.46 18.34 -2.63
C GLY A 26 4.81 17.85 -2.12
N VAL A 27 4.83 17.01 -1.08
CA VAL A 27 6.07 16.38 -0.59
C VAL A 27 6.66 15.45 -1.66
N GLY A 28 5.83 14.65 -2.34
CA GLY A 28 6.30 13.79 -3.43
C GLY A 28 6.93 14.57 -4.58
N ILE A 29 6.29 15.65 -5.02
CA ILE A 29 6.81 16.57 -6.05
C ILE A 29 8.12 17.22 -5.58
N TYR A 30 8.13 17.77 -4.36
CA TYR A 30 9.30 18.40 -3.75
C TYR A 30 10.51 17.45 -3.70
N LEU A 31 10.31 16.23 -3.20
CA LEU A 31 11.35 15.20 -3.16
C LEU A 31 11.79 14.79 -4.56
N THR A 32 10.85 14.64 -5.50
CA THR A 32 11.14 14.28 -6.89
C THR A 32 12.03 15.33 -7.58
N ILE A 33 11.73 16.61 -7.39
CA ILE A 33 12.54 17.73 -7.91
C ILE A 33 13.90 17.79 -7.21
N GLY A 34 13.93 17.70 -5.88
CA GLY A 34 15.18 17.74 -5.10
C GLY A 34 16.12 16.57 -5.40
N LEU A 35 15.57 15.40 -5.72
CA LEU A 35 16.28 14.22 -6.22
C LEU A 35 16.58 14.28 -7.72
N LYS A 36 16.28 15.40 -8.40
CA LYS A 36 16.54 15.62 -9.84
C LYS A 36 15.94 14.53 -10.74
N LEU A 37 14.70 14.14 -10.46
CA LEU A 37 13.97 13.07 -11.16
C LEU A 37 14.67 11.70 -11.11
N MET A 38 15.60 11.49 -10.16
CA MET A 38 16.34 10.24 -10.02
C MET A 38 15.41 9.02 -9.91
N PRO A 39 14.34 9.03 -9.09
CA PRO A 39 13.48 7.85 -8.95
C PRO A 39 12.90 7.36 -10.27
N TRP A 40 12.63 8.27 -11.22
CA TRP A 40 12.11 7.92 -12.55
C TRP A 40 13.22 7.48 -13.49
N ARG A 41 14.36 8.19 -13.49
CA ARG A 41 15.50 7.92 -14.39
C ARG A 41 16.26 6.64 -14.04
N LYS A 42 16.20 6.18 -12.78
CA LYS A 42 17.01 5.08 -12.24
C LYS A 42 16.19 3.84 -11.86
N ILE A 43 14.95 3.67 -12.37
CA ILE A 43 14.15 2.46 -12.16
C ILE A 43 14.93 1.20 -12.57
N GLY A 44 15.56 1.21 -13.75
CA GLY A 44 16.37 0.08 -14.22
C GLY A 44 17.57 -0.24 -13.31
N TYR A 45 18.16 0.78 -12.68
CA TYR A 45 19.22 0.60 -11.70
C TYR A 45 18.69 -0.01 -10.40
N GLY A 46 17.52 0.42 -9.91
CA GLY A 46 16.82 -0.19 -8.79
C GLY A 46 16.54 -1.68 -9.04
N LEU A 47 16.04 -2.03 -10.23
CA LEU A 47 15.81 -3.42 -10.62
C LEU A 47 17.11 -4.24 -10.61
N LYS A 48 18.21 -3.68 -11.15
CA LYS A 48 19.52 -4.33 -11.08
C LYS A 48 19.98 -4.54 -9.63
N LEU A 49 19.75 -3.58 -8.74
CA LEU A 49 20.08 -3.70 -7.32
C LEU A 49 19.25 -4.76 -6.59
N LEU A 50 17.98 -4.93 -6.98
CA LEU A 50 17.10 -5.94 -6.40
C LEU A 50 17.63 -7.37 -6.66
N PHE A 51 18.17 -7.61 -7.86
CA PHE A 51 18.66 -8.94 -8.27
C PHE A 51 20.16 -9.17 -8.05
N SER A 52 20.94 -8.14 -7.71
CA SER A 52 22.40 -8.26 -7.55
C SER A 52 22.86 -8.94 -6.24
N GLY A 53 21.96 -9.56 -5.48
CA GLY A 53 22.28 -10.25 -4.25
C GLY A 53 22.65 -9.31 -3.08
N GLN A 54 23.05 -9.89 -1.95
CA GLN A 54 23.52 -9.14 -0.77
C GLN A 54 24.90 -8.53 -1.05
N ALA A 55 25.06 -7.23 -0.83
CA ALA A 55 26.37 -6.57 -0.89
C ALA A 55 27.22 -6.91 0.35
N ASP A 56 26.59 -7.07 1.51
CA ASP A 56 27.26 -7.27 2.79
C ASP A 56 26.55 -8.37 3.58
N LYS A 57 27.35 -9.26 4.19
CA LYS A 57 26.85 -10.35 5.07
C LYS A 57 26.42 -9.87 6.46
N ASP A 58 26.55 -8.58 6.78
CA ASP A 58 26.35 -8.06 8.12
C ASP A 58 25.24 -7.01 8.28
N GLN A 59 24.55 -7.12 9.43
CA GLN A 59 23.70 -6.11 10.09
C GLN A 59 22.25 -5.87 9.59
N GLY A 60 21.50 -6.93 9.27
CA GLY A 60 20.03 -6.87 9.17
C GLY A 60 19.35 -8.23 9.36
N ASP A 61 18.02 -8.25 9.34
CA ASP A 61 17.23 -9.46 9.62
C ASP A 61 16.82 -10.24 8.36
N ILE A 62 16.57 -9.55 7.25
CA ILE A 62 16.11 -10.12 5.98
C ILE A 62 16.88 -9.53 4.78
N SER A 63 16.90 -10.21 3.64
CA SER A 63 17.58 -9.67 2.45
C SER A 63 16.86 -8.43 1.88
N PRO A 64 17.52 -7.56 1.10
CA PRO A 64 16.87 -6.43 0.43
C PRO A 64 15.67 -6.85 -0.43
N PHE A 65 15.76 -8.00 -1.12
CA PHE A 65 14.67 -8.59 -1.86
C PHE A 65 13.50 -8.97 -0.95
N GLN A 66 13.78 -9.69 0.16
CA GLN A 66 12.75 -10.06 1.12
C GLN A 66 12.11 -8.84 1.78
N ALA A 67 12.85 -7.75 1.99
CA ALA A 67 12.31 -6.50 2.50
C ALA A 67 11.34 -5.86 1.50
N LEU A 68 11.69 -5.82 0.20
CA LEU A 68 10.76 -5.37 -0.83
C LEU A 68 9.54 -6.29 -0.92
N MET A 69 9.73 -7.61 -0.89
CA MET A 69 8.60 -8.55 -0.95
C MET A 69 7.71 -8.46 0.29
N THR A 70 8.28 -8.23 1.48
CA THR A 70 7.50 -7.93 2.69
C THR A 70 6.73 -6.62 2.51
N ALA A 71 7.35 -5.59 1.93
CA ALA A 71 6.66 -4.34 1.66
C ALA A 71 5.53 -4.51 0.65
N LEU A 72 5.78 -5.22 -0.45
CA LEU A 72 4.79 -5.55 -1.47
C LEU A 72 3.71 -6.50 -0.97
N SER A 73 3.99 -7.37 0.00
CA SER A 73 2.97 -8.21 0.64
C SER A 73 1.92 -7.35 1.34
N ALA A 74 2.35 -6.23 1.94
CA ALA A 74 1.48 -5.28 2.62
C ALA A 74 0.73 -4.35 1.65
N THR A 75 1.34 -3.97 0.51
CA THR A 75 0.71 -3.05 -0.45
C THR A 75 -0.12 -3.74 -1.51
N ILE A 76 0.34 -4.89 -2.03
CA ILE A 76 -0.39 -5.70 -3.01
C ILE A 76 -1.45 -6.53 -2.27
N GLY A 77 -2.64 -5.94 -2.15
CA GLY A 77 -3.73 -6.43 -1.32
C GLY A 77 -5.09 -6.26 -1.98
N THR A 78 -6.14 -6.26 -1.15
CA THR A 78 -7.51 -5.90 -1.58
C THR A 78 -7.58 -4.51 -2.22
N GLY A 79 -6.67 -3.59 -1.90
CA GLY A 79 -6.59 -2.25 -2.50
C GLY A 79 -6.39 -2.26 -4.02
N ASN A 80 -5.57 -3.15 -4.56
CA ASN A 80 -5.29 -3.22 -6.00
C ASN A 80 -6.45 -3.80 -6.82
N ILE A 81 -7.36 -4.50 -6.14
CA ILE A 81 -8.55 -5.12 -6.72
C ILE A 81 -9.75 -4.21 -6.43
N ALA A 82 -10.21 -4.22 -5.18
CA ALA A 82 -11.37 -3.49 -4.72
C ALA A 82 -11.16 -1.98 -4.65
N GLY A 83 -9.96 -1.52 -4.26
CA GLY A 83 -9.66 -0.08 -4.16
C GLY A 83 -9.63 0.60 -5.51
N VAL A 84 -9.02 -0.03 -6.53
CA VAL A 84 -9.04 0.43 -7.93
C VAL A 84 -10.48 0.47 -8.46
N ALA A 85 -11.24 -0.60 -8.26
CA ALA A 85 -12.64 -0.67 -8.66
C ALA A 85 -13.49 0.44 -7.99
N THR A 86 -13.27 0.68 -6.70
CA THR A 86 -13.94 1.75 -5.95
C THR A 86 -13.55 3.13 -6.47
N ALA A 87 -12.28 3.32 -6.85
CA ALA A 87 -11.81 4.57 -7.45
C ALA A 87 -12.50 4.86 -8.79
N ILE A 88 -12.63 3.84 -9.65
CA ILE A 88 -13.34 3.95 -10.92
C ILE A 88 -14.84 4.20 -10.70
N PHE A 89 -15.46 3.49 -9.75
CA PHE A 89 -16.87 3.65 -9.46
C PHE A 89 -17.22 5.05 -8.94
N LEU A 90 -16.43 5.59 -8.00
CA LEU A 90 -16.71 6.88 -7.36
C LEU A 90 -16.14 8.09 -8.11
N GLY A 91 -15.00 7.93 -8.78
CA GLY A 91 -14.26 9.00 -9.47
C GLY A 91 -14.27 8.89 -10.99
N GLY A 92 -14.88 7.84 -11.55
CA GLY A 92 -14.82 7.52 -12.98
C GLY A 92 -13.44 6.99 -13.42
N PRO A 93 -13.30 6.62 -14.70
CA PRO A 93 -12.03 6.15 -15.28
C PRO A 93 -10.87 7.13 -15.11
N GLY A 94 -11.17 8.43 -14.99
CA GLY A 94 -10.17 9.49 -14.77
C GLY A 94 -9.41 9.38 -13.46
N ALA A 95 -9.96 8.70 -12.45
CA ALA A 95 -9.28 8.45 -11.19
C ALA A 95 -7.96 7.67 -11.38
N ILE A 96 -7.88 6.81 -12.40
CA ILE A 96 -6.70 5.98 -12.69
C ILE A 96 -5.51 6.84 -13.10
N PHE A 97 -5.74 7.91 -13.87
CA PHE A 97 -4.69 8.87 -14.19
C PHE A 97 -4.09 9.49 -12.91
N TRP A 98 -4.95 9.89 -11.98
CA TRP A 98 -4.50 10.48 -10.71
C TRP A 98 -3.85 9.46 -9.78
N MET A 99 -4.22 8.17 -9.85
CA MET A 99 -3.46 7.10 -9.21
C MET A 99 -2.04 7.00 -9.77
N TRP A 100 -1.86 7.10 -11.10
CA TRP A 100 -0.53 7.09 -11.71
C TRP A 100 0.32 8.29 -11.29
N ILE A 101 -0.25 9.50 -11.32
CA ILE A 101 0.45 10.71 -10.87
C ILE A 101 0.91 10.57 -9.41
N THR A 102 0.02 10.07 -8.55
CA THR A 102 0.33 9.80 -7.14
C THR A 102 1.45 8.78 -7.00
N ALA A 103 1.45 7.71 -7.79
CA ALA A 103 2.51 6.71 -7.77
C ALA A 103 3.84 7.25 -8.28
N LEU A 104 3.84 8.03 -9.37
CA LEU A 104 5.04 8.62 -9.94
C LEU A 104 5.77 9.50 -8.94
N PHE A 105 5.06 10.44 -8.30
CA PHE A 105 5.65 11.27 -7.24
C PHE A 105 5.87 10.49 -5.93
N GLY A 106 5.02 9.50 -5.65
CA GLY A 106 5.14 8.61 -4.51
C GLY A 106 6.40 7.73 -4.52
N MET A 107 6.99 7.46 -5.69
CA MET A 107 8.29 6.78 -5.78
C MET A 107 9.39 7.55 -5.05
N ALA A 108 9.41 8.89 -5.15
CA ALA A 108 10.38 9.71 -4.44
C ALA A 108 10.13 9.73 -2.93
N THR A 109 8.86 9.77 -2.53
CA THR A 109 8.44 9.67 -1.13
C THR A 109 8.89 8.36 -0.51
N LYS A 110 8.58 7.23 -1.15
CA LYS A 110 8.93 5.88 -0.69
C LYS A 110 10.44 5.63 -0.68
N TYR A 111 11.16 6.20 -1.65
CA TYR A 111 12.62 6.26 -1.63
C TYR A 111 13.14 6.96 -0.37
N GLY A 112 12.65 8.18 -0.11
CA GLY A 112 13.05 8.99 1.04
C GLY A 112 12.76 8.32 2.38
N GLU A 113 11.56 7.75 2.52
CA GLU A 113 11.14 6.96 3.68
C GLU A 113 12.13 5.82 3.99
N ALA A 114 12.48 5.02 2.99
CA ALA A 114 13.41 3.91 3.17
C ALA A 114 14.85 4.36 3.45
N VAL A 115 15.32 5.44 2.81
CA VAL A 115 16.62 6.05 3.11
C VAL A 115 16.68 6.46 4.59
N LEU A 116 15.67 7.19 5.07
CA LEU A 116 15.65 7.63 6.46
C LEU A 116 15.53 6.46 7.42
N ALA A 117 14.72 5.45 7.10
CA ALA A 117 14.56 4.27 7.95
C ALA A 117 15.85 3.46 8.09
N VAL A 118 16.61 3.24 7.01
CA VAL A 118 17.91 2.57 7.12
C VAL A 118 18.94 3.43 7.84
N LYS A 119 18.93 4.75 7.62
CA LYS A 119 19.88 5.68 8.24
C LYS A 119 19.69 5.82 9.75
N TYR A 120 18.45 5.81 10.23
CA TYR A 120 18.09 6.10 11.63
C TYR A 120 17.52 4.90 12.42
N ARG A 121 17.61 3.68 11.88
CA ARG A 121 17.19 2.46 12.59
C ARG A 121 18.02 2.19 13.85
N GLU A 122 17.36 1.64 14.85
CA GLU A 122 17.93 1.17 16.10
C GLU A 122 18.02 -0.36 16.13
N VAL A 123 18.58 -0.90 17.21
CA VAL A 123 18.59 -2.33 17.54
C VAL A 123 17.85 -2.51 18.86
N ASP A 124 16.92 -3.45 18.93
CA ASP A 124 16.15 -3.72 20.14
C ASP A 124 16.89 -4.61 21.14
N SER A 125 16.25 -4.85 22.29
CA SER A 125 16.80 -5.72 23.33
C SER A 125 16.93 -7.19 22.93
N ARG A 126 16.42 -7.58 21.75
CA ARG A 126 16.53 -8.93 21.16
C ARG A 126 17.52 -8.97 19.99
N GLY A 127 18.26 -7.88 19.75
CA GLY A 127 19.23 -7.77 18.67
C GLY A 127 18.60 -7.59 17.28
N LYS A 128 17.32 -7.20 17.19
CA LYS A 128 16.58 -7.00 15.93
C LYS A 128 16.58 -5.55 15.50
N ARG A 129 16.67 -5.32 14.18
CA ARG A 129 16.65 -3.96 13.61
C ARG A 129 15.25 -3.38 13.66
N GLN A 130 15.14 -2.14 14.12
CA GLN A 130 13.88 -1.42 14.18
C GLN A 130 14.03 -0.04 13.56
N GLY A 131 13.14 0.28 12.64
CA GLY A 131 13.13 1.57 11.98
C GLY A 131 11.77 1.88 11.41
N GLY A 132 11.70 2.97 10.67
CA GLY A 132 10.46 3.57 10.23
C GLY A 132 10.29 4.97 10.81
N PRO A 133 9.12 5.59 10.59
CA PRO A 133 8.95 7.01 10.87
C PRO A 133 9.10 7.41 12.31
N MET A 134 8.60 6.60 13.24
CA MET A 134 8.78 6.82 14.67
C MET A 134 10.27 6.94 15.07
N TYR A 135 11.17 6.20 14.42
CA TYR A 135 12.61 6.24 14.69
C TYR A 135 13.32 7.40 14.01
N TYR A 136 13.09 7.63 12.71
CA TYR A 136 13.77 8.75 12.05
C TYR A 136 13.21 10.11 12.50
N ILE A 137 11.99 10.19 13.03
CA ILE A 137 11.48 11.39 13.70
C ILE A 137 12.24 11.60 15.00
N LYS A 138 12.27 10.59 15.88
CA LYS A 138 12.97 10.63 17.17
C LYS A 138 14.47 10.96 17.01
N ASN A 139 15.14 10.28 16.08
CA ASN A 139 16.61 10.31 15.94
C ASN A 139 17.10 11.32 14.90
N GLY A 140 16.28 11.65 13.90
CA GLY A 140 16.66 12.57 12.84
C GLY A 140 16.28 14.02 13.13
N LEU A 141 15.06 14.26 13.65
CA LEU A 141 14.62 15.62 14.02
C LEU A 141 15.01 16.01 15.45
N GLY A 142 15.34 15.03 16.28
CA GLY A 142 15.79 15.21 17.65
C GLY A 142 14.68 15.19 18.69
N ASP A 143 15.06 15.39 19.96
CA ASP A 143 14.21 15.13 21.12
C ASP A 143 12.89 15.91 21.15
N ASN A 144 12.88 17.13 20.62
CA ASN A 144 11.70 18.00 20.57
C ASN A 144 10.58 17.47 19.65
N TRP A 145 10.87 16.46 18.82
CA TRP A 145 9.93 15.87 17.87
C TRP A 145 9.46 14.47 18.27
N LYS A 146 9.88 13.96 19.44
CA LYS A 146 9.49 12.62 19.94
C LYS A 146 7.97 12.41 19.99
N TRP A 147 7.23 13.46 20.35
CA TRP A 147 5.77 13.42 20.38
C TRP A 147 5.17 13.08 19.00
N LEU A 148 5.79 13.55 17.92
CA LEU A 148 5.33 13.29 16.55
C LEU A 148 5.62 11.83 16.15
N GLY A 149 6.76 11.28 16.59
CA GLY A 149 7.08 9.87 16.42
C GLY A 149 6.15 8.95 17.22
N PHE A 150 5.75 9.36 18.44
CA PHE A 150 4.74 8.68 19.23
C PHE A 150 3.37 8.69 18.53
N LEU A 151 2.93 9.84 18.00
CA LEU A 151 1.66 9.92 17.26
C LEU A 151 1.65 8.99 16.05
N PHE A 152 2.74 8.96 15.26
CA PHE A 152 2.88 8.01 14.16
C PHE A 152 2.68 6.57 14.64
N ALA A 153 3.40 6.17 15.68
CA ALA A 153 3.34 4.81 16.22
C ALA A 153 1.94 4.48 16.77
N LEU A 154 1.26 5.44 17.40
CA LEU A 154 -0.08 5.26 17.94
C LEU A 154 -1.09 5.00 16.81
N PHE A 155 -1.10 5.87 15.80
CA PHE A 155 -2.00 5.73 14.66
C PHE A 155 -1.67 4.48 13.85
N GLY A 156 -0.39 4.17 13.63
CA GLY A 156 0.02 2.96 12.91
C GLY A 156 -0.38 1.67 13.62
N THR A 157 -0.30 1.63 14.96
CA THR A 157 -0.75 0.48 15.77
C THR A 157 -2.24 0.21 15.56
N ILE A 158 -3.07 1.24 15.55
CA ILE A 158 -4.53 1.14 15.39
C ILE A 158 -4.90 0.88 13.92
N ALA A 159 -4.30 1.63 12.99
CA ALA A 159 -4.55 1.53 11.55
C ALA A 159 -4.29 0.12 11.01
N ALA A 160 -3.27 -0.57 11.54
CA ALA A 160 -2.91 -1.92 11.14
C ALA A 160 -4.06 -2.92 11.32
N PHE A 161 -4.87 -2.81 12.39
CA PHE A 161 -6.05 -3.68 12.58
C PHE A 161 -7.17 -3.42 11.59
N GLY A 162 -7.22 -2.22 11.01
CA GLY A 162 -8.15 -1.88 9.95
C GLY A 162 -7.70 -2.44 8.61
N ILE A 163 -6.74 -1.76 7.97
CA ILE A 163 -6.32 -2.02 6.59
C ILE A 163 -5.52 -3.29 6.45
N GLY A 164 -4.68 -3.58 7.44
CA GLY A 164 -3.83 -4.74 7.43
C GLY A 164 -4.51 -6.03 7.89
N ASN A 165 -5.68 -5.95 8.54
CA ASN A 165 -6.28 -7.10 9.23
C ASN A 165 -7.76 -7.31 8.87
N MET A 166 -8.67 -6.63 9.55
CA MET A 166 -10.09 -6.93 9.47
C MET A 166 -10.60 -6.78 8.03
N VAL A 167 -10.26 -5.66 7.37
CA VAL A 167 -10.63 -5.38 5.97
C VAL A 167 -10.22 -6.52 5.02
N GLN A 168 -9.00 -7.04 5.19
CA GLN A 168 -8.48 -8.12 4.35
C GLN A 168 -9.26 -9.42 4.60
N SER A 169 -9.42 -9.81 5.86
CA SER A 169 -10.13 -11.05 6.22
C SER A 169 -11.60 -11.07 5.78
N ASN A 170 -12.31 -9.95 5.89
CA ASN A 170 -13.69 -9.81 5.40
C ASN A 170 -13.78 -9.89 3.88
N SER A 171 -12.90 -9.21 3.15
CA SER A 171 -12.91 -9.25 1.68
C SER A 171 -12.71 -10.68 1.16
N VAL A 172 -11.87 -11.47 1.83
CA VAL A 172 -11.69 -12.89 1.51
C VAL A 172 -12.93 -13.71 1.84
N ALA A 173 -13.52 -13.51 3.01
CA ALA A 173 -14.73 -14.20 3.43
C ALA A 173 -15.90 -13.95 2.45
N ASP A 174 -16.12 -12.69 2.08
CA ASP A 174 -17.19 -12.29 1.18
C ASP A 174 -16.97 -12.86 -0.23
N ALA A 175 -15.73 -12.84 -0.74
CA ALA A 175 -15.42 -13.36 -2.07
C ALA A 175 -15.54 -14.89 -2.15
N LEU A 176 -15.07 -15.61 -1.12
CA LEU A 176 -15.19 -17.07 -1.04
C LEU A 176 -16.63 -17.52 -0.82
N GLN A 177 -17.40 -16.78 -0.01
CA GLN A 177 -18.82 -17.05 0.14
C GLN A 177 -19.57 -16.83 -1.18
N SER A 178 -19.29 -15.74 -1.89
CA SER A 178 -20.02 -15.40 -3.12
C SER A 178 -19.71 -16.33 -4.30
N ASN A 179 -18.45 -16.77 -4.45
CA ASN A 179 -18.02 -17.57 -5.61
C ASN A 179 -17.97 -19.08 -5.33
N PHE A 180 -17.78 -19.49 -4.07
CA PHE A 180 -17.61 -20.90 -3.69
C PHE A 180 -18.56 -21.36 -2.58
N ASN A 181 -19.46 -20.48 -2.10
CA ASN A 181 -20.39 -20.75 -1.02
C ASN A 181 -19.72 -21.25 0.29
N VAL A 182 -18.48 -20.83 0.52
CA VAL A 182 -17.72 -21.18 1.74
C VAL A 182 -18.23 -20.34 2.90
N ASN A 183 -18.48 -20.98 4.05
CA ASN A 183 -18.92 -20.28 5.26
C ASN A 183 -17.84 -19.30 5.75
N PRO A 184 -18.16 -17.99 5.96
CA PRO A 184 -17.24 -16.99 6.48
C PRO A 184 -16.48 -17.38 7.76
N MET A 185 -17.11 -18.16 8.64
CA MET A 185 -16.48 -18.67 9.86
C MET A 185 -15.34 -19.64 9.56
N ILE A 186 -15.52 -20.53 8.58
CA ILE A 186 -14.47 -21.46 8.15
C ILE A 186 -13.32 -20.66 7.54
N THR A 187 -13.62 -19.69 6.69
CA THR A 187 -12.61 -18.78 6.13
C THR A 187 -11.82 -18.07 7.22
N GLY A 188 -12.49 -17.49 8.22
CA GLY A 188 -11.85 -16.81 9.34
C GLY A 188 -10.93 -17.72 10.16
N ILE A 189 -11.37 -18.94 10.47
CA ILE A 189 -10.56 -19.92 11.22
C ILE A 189 -9.32 -20.32 10.43
N VAL A 190 -9.47 -20.67 9.14
CA VAL A 190 -8.36 -21.08 8.29
C VAL A 190 -7.35 -19.95 8.12
N LEU A 191 -7.82 -18.72 7.83
CA LEU A 191 -6.94 -17.55 7.72
C LEU A 191 -6.21 -17.28 9.02
N ALA A 192 -6.89 -17.30 10.17
CA ALA A 192 -6.29 -17.07 11.48
C ALA A 192 -5.16 -18.08 11.78
N ILE A 193 -5.38 -19.36 11.50
CA ILE A 193 -4.37 -20.41 11.67
C ILE A 193 -3.17 -20.16 10.76
N LEU A 194 -3.40 -19.95 9.46
CA LEU A 194 -2.33 -19.75 8.48
C LEU A 194 -1.51 -18.50 8.79
N VAL A 195 -2.16 -17.39 9.13
CA VAL A 195 -1.49 -16.14 9.53
C VAL A 195 -0.68 -16.37 10.81
N GLY A 196 -1.28 -17.02 11.82
CA GLY A 196 -0.61 -17.35 13.08
C GLY A 196 0.69 -18.13 12.86
N LEU A 197 0.65 -19.17 12.02
CA LEU A 197 1.83 -19.99 11.70
C LEU A 197 2.98 -19.19 11.08
N VAL A 198 2.68 -18.11 10.33
CA VAL A 198 3.71 -17.26 9.71
C VAL A 198 4.23 -16.23 10.70
N ILE A 199 3.34 -15.47 11.36
CA ILE A 199 3.73 -14.32 12.17
C ILE A 199 4.46 -14.72 13.46
N ILE A 200 4.22 -15.93 14.00
CA ILE A 200 4.96 -16.45 15.17
C ILE A 200 6.47 -16.49 14.90
N GLY A 201 6.88 -16.82 13.67
CA GLY A 201 8.30 -16.84 13.25
C GLY A 201 8.94 -15.45 13.11
N GLY A 202 8.16 -14.37 13.26
CA GLY A 202 8.63 -12.99 13.15
C GLY A 202 9.10 -12.60 11.74
N VAL A 203 9.83 -11.48 11.64
CA VAL A 203 10.18 -10.83 10.37
C VAL A 203 10.92 -11.74 9.38
N LYS A 204 11.74 -12.67 9.88
CA LYS A 204 12.44 -13.65 9.03
C LYS A 204 11.46 -14.56 8.30
N ARG A 205 10.52 -15.15 9.04
CA ARG A 205 9.51 -16.04 8.46
C ARG A 205 8.56 -15.30 7.54
N ILE A 206 8.17 -14.08 7.91
CA ILE A 206 7.36 -13.20 7.06
C ILE A 206 8.09 -12.92 5.75
N GLY A 207 9.37 -12.53 5.80
CA GLY A 207 10.18 -12.25 4.61
C GLY A 207 10.41 -13.48 3.72
N GLU A 208 10.58 -14.67 4.30
CA GLU A 208 10.67 -15.94 3.55
C GLU A 208 9.37 -16.27 2.80
N VAL A 209 8.23 -16.14 3.48
CA VAL A 209 6.91 -16.44 2.90
C VAL A 209 6.57 -15.40 1.83
N ALA A 210 6.72 -14.11 2.14
CA ALA A 210 6.50 -13.02 1.20
C ALA A 210 7.42 -13.14 -0.01
N GLY A 211 8.71 -13.49 0.20
CA GLY A 211 9.69 -13.69 -0.86
C GLY A 211 9.32 -14.75 -1.89
N LYS A 212 8.48 -15.72 -1.53
CA LYS A 212 7.97 -16.75 -2.42
C LYS A 212 6.61 -16.40 -3.00
N LEU A 213 5.66 -15.99 -2.14
CA LEU A 213 4.27 -15.79 -2.55
C LEU A 213 4.08 -14.54 -3.40
N VAL A 214 4.73 -13.42 -3.06
CA VAL A 214 4.49 -12.13 -3.72
C VAL A 214 4.88 -12.14 -5.21
N PRO A 215 6.05 -12.67 -5.62
CA PRO A 215 6.36 -12.78 -7.04
C PRO A 215 5.36 -13.67 -7.79
N ILE A 216 5.01 -14.82 -7.21
CA ILE A 216 4.09 -15.79 -7.84
C ILE A 216 2.71 -15.16 -8.03
N MET A 217 2.16 -14.53 -6.98
CA MET A 217 0.82 -13.95 -7.02
C MET A 217 0.76 -12.75 -7.99
N ALA A 218 1.81 -11.91 -8.03
CA ALA A 218 1.87 -10.78 -8.95
C ALA A 218 1.94 -11.24 -10.41
N ILE A 219 2.80 -12.21 -10.72
CA ILE A 219 2.93 -12.77 -12.07
C ILE A 219 1.63 -13.44 -12.51
N ALA A 220 1.02 -14.26 -11.65
CA ALA A 220 -0.23 -14.95 -11.97
C ALA A 220 -1.38 -13.96 -12.23
N TYR A 221 -1.50 -12.92 -11.39
CA TYR A 221 -2.52 -11.89 -11.56
C TYR A 221 -2.30 -11.05 -12.84
N ILE A 222 -1.06 -10.66 -13.12
CA ILE A 222 -0.70 -9.96 -14.35
C ILE A 222 -1.01 -10.83 -15.57
N ALA A 223 -0.62 -12.10 -15.57
CA ALA A 223 -0.91 -13.03 -16.67
C ALA A 223 -2.42 -13.16 -16.91
N GLY A 224 -3.21 -13.36 -15.84
CA GLY A 224 -4.67 -13.43 -15.94
C GLY A 224 -5.30 -12.15 -16.51
N SER A 225 -4.77 -10.98 -16.11
CA SER A 225 -5.21 -9.69 -16.63
C SER A 225 -4.87 -9.51 -18.11
N LEU A 226 -3.65 -9.90 -18.50
CA LEU A 226 -3.19 -9.84 -19.88
C LEU A 226 -4.04 -10.72 -20.80
N LEU A 227 -4.51 -11.88 -20.36
CA LEU A 227 -5.43 -12.70 -21.15
C LEU A 227 -6.70 -11.93 -21.53
N VAL A 228 -7.30 -11.21 -20.57
CA VAL A 228 -8.49 -10.38 -20.82
C VAL A 228 -8.16 -9.17 -21.72
N ILE A 229 -7.04 -8.52 -21.46
CA ILE A 229 -6.60 -7.35 -22.23
C ILE A 229 -6.32 -7.74 -23.69
N PHE A 230 -5.66 -8.87 -23.94
CA PHE A 230 -5.40 -9.35 -25.29
C PHE A 230 -6.67 -9.79 -26.01
N ALA A 231 -7.64 -10.38 -25.31
CA ALA A 231 -8.96 -10.67 -25.87
C ALA A 231 -9.70 -9.40 -26.33
N ASN A 232 -9.37 -8.23 -25.77
CA ASN A 232 -9.97 -6.93 -26.06
C ASN A 232 -8.96 -5.93 -26.65
N PHE A 233 -7.88 -6.42 -27.29
CA PHE A 233 -6.71 -5.60 -27.63
C PHE A 233 -7.05 -4.37 -28.48
N GLY A 234 -7.99 -4.50 -29.43
CA GLY A 234 -8.42 -3.39 -30.29
C GLY A 234 -9.01 -2.19 -29.53
N GLN A 235 -9.48 -2.38 -28.30
CA GLN A 235 -10.10 -1.33 -27.48
C GLN A 235 -9.10 -0.69 -26.48
N VAL A 236 -7.86 -1.18 -26.41
CA VAL A 236 -6.86 -0.67 -25.45
C VAL A 236 -6.59 0.83 -25.65
N GLY A 237 -6.45 1.27 -26.90
CA GLY A 237 -6.29 2.70 -27.20
C GLY A 237 -7.47 3.54 -26.70
N ASN A 238 -8.69 3.05 -26.86
CA ASN A 238 -9.90 3.71 -26.39
C ASN A 238 -9.98 3.74 -24.87
N ALA A 239 -9.56 2.68 -24.18
CA ALA A 239 -9.49 2.64 -22.73
C ALA A 239 -8.54 3.70 -22.17
N PHE A 240 -7.34 3.85 -22.75
CA PHE A 240 -6.43 4.93 -22.37
C PHE A 240 -7.03 6.31 -22.67
N SER A 241 -7.60 6.50 -23.86
CA SER A 241 -8.27 7.76 -24.22
C SER A 241 -9.38 8.14 -23.23
N LEU A 242 -10.17 7.16 -22.79
CA LEU A 242 -11.20 7.35 -21.77
C LEU A 242 -10.61 7.75 -20.42
N ILE A 243 -9.51 7.12 -19.98
CA ILE A 243 -8.82 7.49 -18.74
C ILE A 243 -8.34 8.94 -18.80
N PHE A 244 -7.64 9.32 -19.87
CA PHE A 244 -7.11 10.69 -20.01
C PHE A 244 -8.23 11.73 -20.14
N SER A 245 -9.22 11.48 -21.00
CA SER A 245 -10.33 12.41 -21.18
C SER A 245 -11.15 12.60 -19.91
N SER A 246 -11.47 11.51 -19.19
CA SER A 246 -12.22 11.57 -17.93
C SER A 246 -11.44 12.21 -16.78
N ALA A 247 -10.11 12.24 -16.84
CA ALA A 247 -9.26 12.83 -15.81
C ALA A 247 -9.29 14.37 -15.83
N PHE A 248 -9.55 14.96 -17.00
CA PHE A 248 -9.50 16.41 -17.22
C PHE A 248 -10.85 17.01 -17.64
N ASN A 249 -11.74 16.19 -18.19
CA ASN A 249 -13.06 16.62 -18.65
C ASN A 249 -14.12 15.83 -17.89
N GLY A 250 -14.94 16.52 -17.07
CA GLY A 250 -16.21 15.94 -16.65
C GLY A 250 -17.11 15.81 -17.88
N THR A 251 -17.76 14.65 -18.05
CA THR A 251 -18.72 14.43 -19.13
C THR A 251 -19.66 15.63 -19.27
N ALA A 252 -19.70 16.19 -20.48
CA ALA A 252 -20.24 17.49 -20.82
C ALA A 252 -21.64 17.74 -20.25
N ALA A 253 -21.72 18.53 -19.17
CA ALA A 253 -22.94 19.20 -18.74
C ALA A 253 -22.62 20.35 -17.78
N SER A 254 -22.32 21.55 -18.29
CA SER A 254 -22.16 22.80 -17.51
C SER A 254 -20.98 22.86 -16.51
N GLY A 255 -20.33 24.03 -16.42
CA GLY A 255 -19.02 24.21 -15.78
C GLY A 255 -18.90 23.80 -14.30
N GLY A 256 -20.02 23.75 -13.55
CA GLY A 256 -20.03 23.31 -12.15
C GLY A 256 -20.01 21.78 -11.97
N PHE A 257 -20.75 21.04 -12.78
CA PHE A 257 -20.80 19.57 -12.72
C PHE A 257 -19.52 18.96 -13.31
N ALA A 258 -18.97 19.57 -14.37
CA ALA A 258 -17.71 19.15 -14.94
C ALA A 258 -16.54 19.27 -13.94
N GLY A 259 -16.49 20.37 -13.17
CA GLY A 259 -15.50 20.57 -12.10
C GLY A 259 -15.65 19.58 -10.95
N ALA A 260 -16.89 19.25 -10.55
CA ALA A 260 -17.16 18.26 -9.51
C ALA A 260 -16.70 16.85 -9.90
N ALA A 261 -16.90 16.44 -11.16
CA ALA A 261 -16.43 15.15 -11.67
C ALA A 261 -14.90 15.06 -11.69
N VAL A 262 -14.22 16.10 -12.18
CA VAL A 262 -12.74 16.17 -12.15
C VAL A 262 -12.21 16.13 -10.72
N TRP A 263 -12.85 16.85 -9.80
CA TRP A 263 -12.49 16.80 -8.39
C TRP A 263 -12.70 15.41 -7.78
N ALA A 264 -13.79 14.71 -8.11
CA ALA A 264 -14.01 13.33 -7.68
C ALA A 264 -12.91 12.40 -8.21
N ALA A 265 -12.54 12.53 -9.50
CA ALA A 265 -11.44 11.78 -10.09
C ALA A 265 -10.11 12.03 -9.35
N ILE A 266 -9.77 13.28 -9.06
CA ILE A 266 -8.57 13.64 -8.28
C ILE A 266 -8.64 13.04 -6.88
N ARG A 267 -9.71 13.32 -6.14
CA ARG A 267 -9.85 12.93 -4.73
C ARG A 267 -9.77 11.42 -4.57
N PHE A 268 -10.56 10.67 -5.34
CA PHE A 268 -10.59 9.21 -5.24
C PHE A 268 -9.37 8.57 -5.89
N GLY A 269 -8.84 9.14 -6.97
CA GLY A 269 -7.60 8.67 -7.58
C GLY A 269 -6.40 8.81 -6.66
N VAL A 270 -6.21 9.96 -6.01
CA VAL A 270 -5.12 10.15 -5.06
C VAL A 270 -5.34 9.33 -3.79
N ALA A 271 -6.54 9.36 -3.19
CA ALA A 271 -6.82 8.62 -1.96
C ALA A 271 -6.65 7.10 -2.14
N ARG A 272 -7.21 6.52 -3.21
CA ARG A 272 -7.07 5.08 -3.49
C ARG A 272 -5.69 4.73 -4.04
N GLY A 273 -5.02 5.66 -4.73
CA GLY A 273 -3.61 5.53 -5.11
C GLY A 273 -2.70 5.38 -3.90
N VAL A 274 -2.80 6.30 -2.93
CA VAL A 274 -2.03 6.23 -1.68
C VAL A 274 -2.41 5.02 -0.84
N PHE A 275 -3.69 4.66 -0.78
CA PHE A 275 -4.12 3.43 -0.10
C PHE A 275 -3.47 2.17 -0.69
N SER A 276 -3.31 2.12 -2.01
CA SER A 276 -2.72 0.98 -2.72
C SER A 276 -1.21 0.90 -2.50
N ASN A 277 -0.46 1.95 -2.86
CA ASN A 277 1.01 1.89 -2.82
C ASN A 277 1.64 2.32 -1.49
N GLU A 278 0.84 2.89 -0.58
CA GLU A 278 1.25 3.39 0.74
C GLU A 278 2.34 4.47 0.72
N ALA A 279 2.58 5.12 -0.43
CA ALA A 279 3.57 6.18 -0.53
C ALA A 279 3.13 7.40 0.28
N GLY A 280 3.96 7.83 1.23
CA GLY A 280 3.65 8.96 2.12
C GLY A 280 2.86 8.57 3.37
N LEU A 281 2.43 7.31 3.50
CA LEU A 281 1.88 6.79 4.74
C LEU A 281 2.97 6.47 5.78
N GLY A 282 4.16 6.08 5.34
CA GLY A 282 5.28 5.75 6.23
C GLY A 282 5.28 4.34 6.81
N SER A 283 4.36 3.47 6.40
CA SER A 283 4.31 2.06 6.80
C SER A 283 5.41 1.21 6.14
N ALA A 284 5.51 1.27 4.81
CA ALA A 284 6.49 0.53 4.02
C ALA A 284 7.97 0.60 4.50
N PRO A 285 8.53 1.75 4.91
CA PRO A 285 9.90 1.81 5.41
C PRO A 285 10.18 0.94 6.65
N ILE A 286 9.15 0.52 7.39
CA ILE A 286 9.30 -0.39 8.54
C ILE A 286 9.86 -1.74 8.09
N ALA A 287 9.41 -2.29 6.96
CA ALA A 287 10.00 -3.49 6.35
C ALA A 287 11.43 -3.23 5.87
N HIS A 288 11.66 -2.09 5.21
CA HIS A 288 12.98 -1.77 4.65
C HIS A 288 14.04 -1.55 5.73
N ALA A 289 13.67 -1.12 6.95
CA ALA A 289 14.59 -1.02 8.08
C ALA A 289 15.21 -2.37 8.48
N ALA A 290 14.48 -3.48 8.26
CA ALA A 290 14.93 -4.83 8.58
C ALA A 290 15.92 -5.42 7.55
N ALA A 291 16.17 -4.72 6.44
CA ALA A 291 17.04 -5.20 5.38
C ALA A 291 18.52 -5.28 5.79
N GLN A 292 19.20 -6.34 5.35
CA GLN A 292 20.64 -6.56 5.48
C GLN A 292 21.42 -5.67 4.51
N THR A 293 21.49 -4.38 4.86
CA THR A 293 22.24 -3.38 4.12
C THR A 293 22.56 -2.19 5.02
N ASN A 294 23.77 -1.66 4.90
CA ASN A 294 24.20 -0.42 5.56
C ASN A 294 24.17 0.78 4.62
N ASP A 295 23.68 0.58 3.39
CA ASP A 295 23.57 1.62 2.37
C ASP A 295 22.11 2.05 2.25
N PRO A 296 21.74 3.22 2.82
CA PRO A 296 20.37 3.72 2.75
C PRO A 296 19.91 3.99 1.32
N VAL A 297 20.80 4.39 0.42
CA VAL A 297 20.45 4.74 -0.96
C VAL A 297 20.16 3.48 -1.75
N ARG A 298 20.99 2.44 -1.61
CA ARG A 298 20.70 1.13 -2.21
C ARG A 298 19.33 0.62 -1.80
N GLN A 299 19.00 0.69 -0.51
CA GLN A 299 17.70 0.23 -0.04
C GLN A 299 16.55 1.14 -0.49
N GLY A 300 16.76 2.45 -0.54
CA GLY A 300 15.79 3.40 -1.08
C GLY A 300 15.46 3.13 -2.55
N MET A 301 16.48 2.84 -3.37
CA MET A 301 16.32 2.49 -4.80
C MET A 301 15.50 1.20 -4.98
N ILE A 302 15.63 0.26 -4.05
CA ILE A 302 14.83 -0.98 -4.05
C ILE A 302 13.40 -0.67 -3.58
N ALA A 303 13.22 0.13 -2.54
CA ALA A 303 11.92 0.47 -1.95
C ALA A 303 10.98 1.19 -2.93
N MET A 304 11.51 2.12 -3.74
CA MET A 304 10.69 2.85 -4.71
C MET A 304 10.08 1.96 -5.80
N LEU A 305 10.68 0.80 -6.09
CA LEU A 305 10.12 -0.18 -7.01
C LEU A 305 8.76 -0.70 -6.52
N GLY A 306 8.52 -0.70 -5.21
CA GLY A 306 7.25 -1.13 -4.64
C GLY A 306 6.07 -0.33 -5.21
N THR A 307 6.19 1.00 -5.26
CA THR A 307 5.16 1.88 -5.81
C THR A 307 4.96 1.67 -7.32
N PHE A 308 6.05 1.42 -8.05
CA PHE A 308 6.00 1.16 -9.48
C PHE A 308 5.27 -0.15 -9.79
N ILE A 309 5.66 -1.25 -9.13
CA ILE A 309 5.05 -2.57 -9.32
C ILE A 309 3.57 -2.53 -8.91
N ASP A 310 3.27 -1.92 -7.77
CA ASP A 310 1.92 -1.85 -7.23
C ASP A 310 0.96 -1.08 -8.16
N THR A 311 1.24 0.21 -8.39
CA THR A 311 0.24 1.07 -9.02
C THR A 311 0.41 1.15 -10.53
N ILE A 312 1.64 1.26 -11.03
CA ILE A 312 1.88 1.43 -12.47
C ILE A 312 1.64 0.11 -13.21
N ILE A 313 1.94 -1.03 -12.59
CA ILE A 313 1.71 -2.34 -13.19
C ILE A 313 0.39 -2.93 -12.71
N ILE A 314 0.27 -3.34 -11.44
CA ILE A 314 -0.87 -4.17 -11.00
C ILE A 314 -2.19 -3.40 -11.04
N CYS A 315 -2.25 -2.19 -10.49
CA CYS A 315 -3.50 -1.40 -10.50
C CYS A 315 -3.93 -1.02 -11.92
N THR A 316 -2.97 -0.71 -12.81
CA THR A 316 -3.26 -0.48 -14.23
C THR A 316 -3.88 -1.69 -14.89
N MET A 317 -3.38 -2.90 -14.60
CA MET A 317 -3.96 -4.14 -15.15
C MET A 317 -5.41 -4.32 -14.70
N THR A 318 -5.70 -4.16 -13.41
CA THR A 318 -7.09 -4.22 -12.89
C THR A 318 -7.98 -3.17 -13.57
N ALA A 319 -7.50 -1.92 -13.67
CA ALA A 319 -8.24 -0.82 -14.25
C ALA A 319 -8.56 -1.04 -15.73
N LEU A 320 -7.58 -1.51 -16.50
CA LEU A 320 -7.77 -1.80 -17.92
C LEU A 320 -8.80 -2.91 -18.11
N VAL A 321 -8.77 -3.99 -17.32
CA VAL A 321 -9.78 -5.05 -17.42
C VAL A 321 -11.19 -4.50 -17.12
N ILE A 322 -11.35 -3.70 -16.07
CA ILE A 322 -12.63 -3.07 -15.71
C ILE A 322 -13.16 -2.15 -16.82
N ILE A 323 -12.28 -1.38 -17.45
CA ILE A 323 -12.66 -0.42 -18.49
C ILE A 323 -12.95 -1.13 -19.82
N LEU A 324 -12.09 -2.07 -20.24
CA LEU A 324 -12.21 -2.78 -21.52
C LEU A 324 -13.47 -3.62 -21.61
N THR A 325 -13.90 -4.21 -20.50
CA THR A 325 -15.12 -5.03 -20.45
C THR A 325 -16.39 -4.19 -20.31
N GLY A 326 -16.26 -2.88 -20.05
CA GLY A 326 -17.40 -2.00 -19.80
C GLY A 326 -18.04 -2.20 -18.42
N ALA A 327 -17.51 -3.09 -17.58
CA ALA A 327 -18.08 -3.40 -16.27
C ALA A 327 -18.19 -2.17 -15.35
N TRP A 328 -17.37 -1.14 -15.56
CA TRP A 328 -17.37 0.09 -14.77
C TRP A 328 -18.70 0.87 -14.76
N THR A 329 -19.62 0.60 -15.69
CA THR A 329 -20.97 1.20 -15.72
C THR A 329 -22.06 0.30 -15.13
N SER A 330 -21.70 -0.88 -14.60
CA SER A 330 -22.65 -1.88 -14.09
C SER A 330 -23.40 -1.47 -12.82
N GLY A 331 -22.88 -0.49 -12.07
CA GLY A 331 -23.37 -0.15 -10.73
C GLY A 331 -22.70 -0.93 -9.59
N GLU A 332 -21.89 -1.96 -9.90
CA GLU A 332 -21.09 -2.70 -8.92
C GLU A 332 -19.89 -1.88 -8.44
N THR A 333 -19.37 -2.22 -7.25
CA THR A 333 -18.18 -1.58 -6.67
C THR A 333 -17.29 -2.58 -5.95
N GLY A 334 -16.09 -2.14 -5.55
CA GLY A 334 -15.15 -2.97 -4.79
C GLY A 334 -14.74 -4.25 -5.51
N ALA A 335 -14.49 -5.33 -4.75
CA ALA A 335 -14.03 -6.60 -5.30
C ALA A 335 -15.06 -7.25 -6.25
N SER A 336 -16.35 -7.00 -6.05
CA SER A 336 -17.43 -7.49 -6.92
C SER A 336 -17.32 -6.93 -8.32
N LEU A 337 -17.04 -5.64 -8.47
CA LEU A 337 -16.83 -5.00 -9.78
C LEU A 337 -15.63 -5.61 -10.52
N SER A 338 -14.50 -5.83 -9.85
CA SER A 338 -13.35 -6.51 -10.46
C SER A 338 -13.71 -7.95 -10.87
N THR A 339 -14.40 -8.68 -10.00
CA THR A 339 -14.80 -10.07 -10.25
C THR A 339 -15.72 -10.15 -11.48
N LEU A 340 -16.69 -9.23 -11.58
CA LEU A 340 -17.58 -9.08 -12.74
C LEU A 340 -16.79 -8.80 -14.02
N ALA A 341 -15.89 -7.82 -13.98
CA ALA A 341 -15.08 -7.45 -15.14
C ALA A 341 -14.28 -8.63 -15.70
N TYR A 342 -13.57 -9.37 -14.85
CA TYR A 342 -12.79 -10.52 -15.32
C TYR A 342 -13.70 -11.65 -15.82
N GLY A 343 -14.85 -11.89 -15.18
CA GLY A 343 -15.82 -12.89 -15.62
C GLY A 343 -16.46 -12.56 -16.97
N GLN A 344 -16.68 -11.27 -17.27
CA GLN A 344 -17.14 -10.80 -18.58
C GLN A 344 -16.03 -10.88 -19.63
N GLY A 345 -14.78 -10.64 -19.21
CA GLY A 345 -13.62 -10.63 -20.10
C GLY A 345 -13.25 -12.00 -20.65
N ILE A 346 -13.27 -13.03 -19.80
CA ILE A 346 -13.02 -14.42 -20.18
C ILE A 346 -13.82 -15.38 -19.29
N SER A 347 -14.18 -16.54 -19.84
CA SER A 347 -14.82 -17.60 -19.06
C SER A 347 -13.93 -18.04 -17.89
N GLY A 348 -14.49 -18.06 -16.68
CA GLY A 348 -13.77 -18.37 -15.44
C GLY A 348 -12.87 -17.25 -14.91
N GLY A 349 -12.85 -16.06 -15.52
CA GLY A 349 -12.01 -14.94 -15.07
C GLY A 349 -12.33 -14.47 -13.65
N ASN A 350 -13.57 -14.63 -13.18
CA ASN A 350 -13.98 -14.35 -11.80
C ASN A 350 -13.15 -15.15 -10.76
N TYR A 351 -12.70 -16.36 -11.10
CA TYR A 351 -11.85 -17.17 -10.23
C TYR A 351 -10.43 -16.64 -10.13
N ILE A 352 -9.90 -15.98 -11.17
CA ILE A 352 -8.59 -15.31 -11.14
C ILE A 352 -8.59 -14.24 -10.05
N VAL A 353 -9.65 -13.42 -10.02
CA VAL A 353 -9.82 -12.36 -9.01
C VAL A 353 -10.02 -12.96 -7.63
N THR A 354 -10.89 -13.96 -7.49
CA THR A 354 -11.22 -14.55 -6.18
C THR A 354 -10.00 -15.23 -5.54
N ILE A 355 -9.29 -16.07 -6.30
CA ILE A 355 -8.08 -16.76 -5.82
C ILE A 355 -6.95 -15.74 -5.58
N GLY A 356 -6.80 -14.76 -6.48
CA GLY A 356 -5.87 -13.66 -6.31
C GLY A 356 -6.12 -12.89 -5.02
N LEU A 357 -7.38 -12.55 -4.72
CA LEU A 357 -7.79 -11.84 -3.52
C LEU A 357 -7.45 -12.61 -2.24
N VAL A 358 -7.66 -13.92 -2.21
CA VAL A 358 -7.29 -14.78 -1.07
C VAL A 358 -5.80 -14.67 -0.78
N ILE A 359 -4.97 -14.81 -1.81
CA ILE A 359 -3.51 -14.78 -1.66
C ILE A 359 -3.03 -13.37 -1.30
N PHE A 360 -3.54 -12.34 -1.99
CA PHE A 360 -3.19 -10.93 -1.78
C PHE A 360 -3.53 -10.51 -0.36
N ALA A 361 -4.77 -10.75 0.09
CA ALA A 361 -5.20 -10.46 1.43
C ALA A 361 -4.38 -11.23 2.47
N PHE A 362 -4.11 -12.52 2.27
CA PHE A 362 -3.24 -13.30 3.15
C PHE A 362 -1.83 -12.70 3.27
N THR A 363 -1.22 -12.29 2.16
CA THR A 363 0.08 -11.63 2.18
C THR A 363 0.04 -10.28 2.89
N THR A 364 -1.07 -9.54 2.77
CA THR A 364 -1.28 -8.28 3.49
C THR A 364 -1.42 -8.50 4.99
N LEU A 365 -2.16 -9.53 5.41
CA LEU A 365 -2.33 -9.93 6.82
C LEU A 365 -0.98 -10.19 7.50
N ILE A 366 -0.03 -10.84 6.82
CA ILE A 366 1.29 -11.11 7.40
C ILE A 366 2.19 -9.88 7.36
N GLY A 367 2.17 -9.08 6.29
CA GLY A 367 3.01 -7.89 6.15
C GLY A 367 2.66 -6.79 7.15
N TRP A 368 1.37 -6.43 7.24
CA TRP A 368 0.91 -5.40 8.16
C TRP A 368 0.96 -5.82 9.64
N SER A 369 0.94 -7.12 9.94
CA SER A 369 1.16 -7.60 11.31
C SER A 369 2.51 -7.11 11.83
N TYR A 370 3.54 -7.12 10.97
CA TYR A 370 4.86 -6.63 11.32
C TYR A 370 4.88 -5.11 11.49
N TYR A 371 4.19 -4.37 10.61
CA TYR A 371 4.13 -2.90 10.71
C TYR A 371 3.49 -2.45 12.01
N GLY A 372 2.31 -2.98 12.31
CA GLY A 372 1.60 -2.66 13.53
C GLY A 372 2.35 -3.14 14.78
N GLU A 373 3.00 -4.30 14.73
CA GLU A 373 3.85 -4.80 15.82
C GLU A 373 5.01 -3.86 16.12
N ARG A 374 5.74 -3.38 15.09
CA ARG A 374 6.86 -2.44 15.28
C ARG A 374 6.38 -1.09 15.83
N CYS A 375 5.21 -0.62 15.40
CA CYS A 375 4.59 0.58 15.95
C CYS A 375 4.20 0.39 17.43
N ALA A 376 3.58 -0.73 17.78
CA ALA A 376 3.21 -1.04 19.16
C ALA A 376 4.45 -1.17 20.05
N GLU A 377 5.48 -1.83 19.55
CA GLU A 377 6.75 -2.02 20.25
C GLU A 377 7.48 -0.71 20.52
N PHE A 378 7.41 0.27 19.62
CA PHE A 378 7.97 1.59 19.88
C PHE A 378 7.35 2.26 21.13
N ILE A 379 6.06 2.01 21.39
CA ILE A 379 5.32 2.61 22.51
C ILE A 379 5.50 1.79 23.80
N PHE A 380 5.35 0.47 23.69
CA PHE A 380 5.19 -0.44 24.84
C PHE A 380 6.42 -1.33 25.10
N GLY A 381 7.45 -1.25 24.26
CA GLY A 381 8.64 -2.09 24.33
C GLY A 381 8.40 -3.52 23.82
N THR A 382 9.44 -4.37 23.88
CA THR A 382 9.46 -5.73 23.30
C THR A 382 8.42 -6.68 23.92
N ALA A 383 7.94 -6.39 25.13
CA ALA A 383 6.95 -7.22 25.82
C ALA A 383 5.58 -7.27 25.10
N ILE A 384 5.25 -6.24 24.31
CA ILE A 384 3.95 -6.17 23.60
C ILE A 384 3.83 -7.14 22.43
N ILE A 385 4.94 -7.69 21.95
CA ILE A 385 5.00 -8.40 20.66
C ILE A 385 4.11 -9.64 20.64
N ILE A 386 4.22 -10.50 21.66
CA ILE A 386 3.41 -11.71 21.75
C ILE A 386 1.92 -11.36 21.94
N PRO A 387 1.55 -10.49 22.92
CA PRO A 387 0.18 -10.00 23.03
C PRO A 387 -0.37 -9.42 21.72
N TYR A 388 0.41 -8.61 21.00
CA TYR A 388 0.01 -8.00 19.73
C TYR A 388 -0.32 -9.06 18.68
N ARG A 389 0.53 -10.09 18.52
CA ARG A 389 0.28 -11.20 17.57
C ARG A 389 -0.95 -12.01 17.93
N ILE A 390 -1.21 -12.24 19.21
CA ILE A 390 -2.42 -12.97 19.65
C ILE A 390 -3.66 -12.17 19.28
N VAL A 391 -3.68 -10.88 19.62
CA VAL A 391 -4.80 -9.98 19.26
C VAL A 391 -4.94 -9.87 17.74
N TRP A 392 -3.84 -9.85 16.99
CA TRP A 392 -3.84 -9.86 15.53
C TRP A 392 -4.57 -11.08 14.96
N VAL A 393 -4.26 -12.29 15.44
CA VAL A 393 -4.89 -13.53 14.97
C VAL A 393 -6.39 -13.57 15.33
N VAL A 394 -6.75 -13.13 16.53
CA VAL A 394 -8.16 -13.01 16.93
C VAL A 394 -8.89 -12.00 16.03
N ALA A 395 -8.25 -10.86 15.73
CA ALA A 395 -8.82 -9.84 14.86
C ALA A 395 -9.10 -10.38 13.44
N VAL A 396 -8.24 -11.25 12.89
CA VAL A 396 -8.46 -11.89 11.57
C VAL A 396 -9.76 -12.70 11.58
N MET A 397 -9.98 -13.49 12.64
CA MET A 397 -11.20 -14.28 12.76
C MET A 397 -12.43 -13.39 12.90
N THR A 398 -12.36 -12.33 13.73
CA THR A 398 -13.49 -11.40 13.90
C THR A 398 -13.80 -10.60 12.64
N GLY A 399 -12.77 -10.20 11.89
CA GLY A 399 -12.92 -9.44 10.67
C GLY A 399 -13.69 -10.22 9.60
N ALA A 400 -13.43 -11.52 9.47
CA ALA A 400 -14.17 -12.40 8.55
C ALA A 400 -15.68 -12.50 8.83
N LEU A 401 -16.15 -12.15 10.03
CA LEU A 401 -17.54 -12.33 10.47
C LEU A 401 -18.36 -11.03 10.50
N ILE A 402 -17.72 -9.86 10.55
CA ILE A 402 -18.39 -8.58 10.81
C ILE A 402 -18.59 -7.81 9.49
N LYS A 403 -19.72 -7.12 9.34
CA LYS A 403 -19.92 -6.16 8.23
C LYS A 403 -19.07 -4.90 8.46
N LEU A 404 -18.08 -4.67 7.60
CA LEU A 404 -16.95 -3.79 7.89
C LEU A 404 -17.04 -2.33 7.44
N ASN A 405 -18.21 -1.80 7.07
CA ASN A 405 -18.30 -0.39 6.63
C ASN A 405 -17.69 0.59 7.65
N PHE A 406 -17.88 0.33 8.94
CA PHE A 406 -17.25 1.09 10.03
C PHE A 406 -15.73 0.92 10.08
N VAL A 407 -15.22 -0.30 9.88
CA VAL A 407 -13.80 -0.61 10.02
C VAL A 407 -13.00 -0.05 8.86
N TRP A 408 -13.51 -0.11 7.64
CA TRP A 408 -12.94 0.59 6.49
C TRP A 408 -12.78 2.08 6.79
N LEU A 409 -13.85 2.72 7.30
CA LEU A 409 -13.85 4.14 7.58
C LEU A 409 -12.89 4.51 8.72
N LEU A 410 -12.85 3.73 9.80
CA LEU A 410 -11.89 3.94 10.89
C LEU A 410 -10.45 3.81 10.39
N ALA A 411 -10.16 2.78 9.59
CA ALA A 411 -8.83 2.53 9.07
C ALA A 411 -8.37 3.65 8.13
N ASP A 412 -9.28 4.14 7.29
CA ASP A 412 -9.05 5.24 6.36
C ASP A 412 -8.67 6.54 7.11
N VAL A 413 -9.36 6.84 8.23
CA VAL A 413 -9.04 7.98 9.11
C VAL A 413 -7.67 7.78 9.79
N MET A 414 -7.41 6.60 10.36
CA MET A 414 -6.15 6.33 11.06
C MET A 414 -4.94 6.39 10.11
N ASN A 415 -5.08 5.93 8.87
CA ASN A 415 -4.04 6.05 7.85
C ASN A 415 -3.72 7.51 7.52
N GLY A 416 -4.76 8.33 7.38
CA GLY A 416 -4.57 9.77 7.19
C GLY A 416 -3.79 10.43 8.32
N PHE A 417 -4.13 10.09 9.57
CA PHE A 417 -3.41 10.59 10.73
C PHE A 417 -1.99 10.03 10.85
N MET A 418 -1.74 8.81 10.40
CA MET A 418 -0.39 8.23 10.33
C MET A 418 0.47 8.95 9.26
N ALA A 419 -0.12 9.35 8.13
CA ALA A 419 0.59 10.03 7.05
C ALA A 419 1.13 11.41 7.45
N ILE A 420 0.40 12.17 8.27
CA ILE A 420 0.76 13.55 8.64
C ILE A 420 2.16 13.62 9.32
N PRO A 421 2.44 12.90 10.42
CA PRO A 421 3.78 12.81 11.02
C PRO A 421 4.88 12.45 10.01
N ASN A 422 4.63 11.45 9.17
CA ASN A 422 5.58 10.94 8.20
C ASN A 422 5.93 12.01 7.15
N LEU A 423 4.94 12.68 6.58
CA LEU A 423 5.12 13.71 5.56
C LEU A 423 5.86 14.94 6.10
N ILE A 424 5.53 15.38 7.32
CA ILE A 424 6.27 16.47 8.00
C ILE A 424 7.74 16.09 8.15
N ALA A 425 8.01 14.88 8.62
CA ALA A 425 9.37 14.40 8.83
C ALA A 425 10.16 14.30 7.52
N LEU A 426 9.53 13.80 6.45
CA LEU A 426 10.15 13.74 5.12
C LEU A 426 10.51 15.12 4.58
N ALA A 427 9.61 16.11 4.74
CA ALA A 427 9.88 17.48 4.33
C ALA A 427 11.08 18.06 5.09
N LEU A 428 11.11 17.92 6.42
CA LEU A 428 12.17 18.47 7.26
C LEU A 428 13.52 17.74 7.13
N LEU A 429 13.50 16.41 6.92
CA LEU A 429 14.70 15.59 6.75
C LEU A 429 15.15 15.46 5.30
N SER A 430 14.43 16.07 4.35
CA SER A 430 14.78 16.07 2.93
C SER A 430 16.22 16.53 2.61
N PRO A 431 16.85 17.49 3.32
CA PRO A 431 18.25 17.84 3.01
C PRO A 431 19.21 16.67 3.24
N ILE A 432 18.91 15.80 4.21
CA ILE A 432 19.69 14.59 4.49
C ILE A 432 19.50 13.58 3.36
N ILE A 433 18.27 13.39 2.90
CA ILE A 433 17.97 12.51 1.76
C ILE A 433 18.79 12.98 0.55
N PHE A 434 18.69 14.26 0.18
CA PHE A 434 19.38 14.80 -0.99
C PHE A 434 20.91 14.70 -0.88
N LYS A 435 21.47 14.98 0.30
CA LYS A 435 22.92 14.88 0.54
C LYS A 435 23.42 13.45 0.34
N VAL A 436 22.80 12.48 1.02
CA VAL A 436 23.25 11.08 0.96
C VAL A 436 23.06 10.51 -0.45
N THR A 437 21.97 10.84 -1.14
CA THR A 437 21.77 10.43 -2.54
C THR A 437 22.82 11.01 -3.47
N LYS A 438 23.13 12.31 -3.35
CA LYS A 438 24.15 12.97 -4.17
C LYS A 438 25.52 12.33 -3.96
N ASP A 439 25.90 12.10 -2.70
CA ASP A 439 27.19 11.49 -2.37
C ASP A 439 27.30 10.07 -2.93
N TYR A 440 26.20 9.31 -2.94
CA TYR A 440 26.15 7.97 -3.52
C TYR A 440 26.31 7.97 -5.05
N LEU A 441 25.59 8.87 -5.74
CA LEU A 441 25.60 8.98 -7.21
C LEU A 441 26.88 9.62 -7.76
N ASN A 442 27.67 10.30 -6.93
CA ASN A 442 28.98 10.82 -7.34
C ASN A 442 30.08 9.74 -7.25
N LYS A 443 29.85 8.68 -6.46
CA LYS A 443 30.81 7.59 -6.26
C LYS A 443 30.62 6.42 -7.24
N ASN A 444 29.46 6.32 -7.88
CA ASN A 444 29.05 5.24 -8.79
C ASN A 444 28.44 5.83 -10.05
#